data_AF-A0A5C6DJX7-F1
#
_entry.id   AF-A0A5C6DJX7-F1
#
_cell.length_a   1.000
_cell.length_b   1.000
_cell.length_c   1.000
_cell.angle_alpha   90.00
_cell.angle_beta   90.00
_cell.angle_gamma   90.00
#
_symmetry.space_group_name_H-M   'P 1'
#
loop_
_entity.id
_entity.type
_entity.pdbx_description
1 polymer ?
#
loop_
_entity_poly.entity_id
_entity_poly.type
_entity_poly.pdbx_seq_one_letter_code
_entity_poly.pdbx_strand_id
1 'polypeptide(L)'
;MVVKIRETQARFNFLDILPGKYALAVIHDENVNGKLDTNWLGIPKEGYGFSNDVKGVLGAPAFSAASFLYDRRDIDLTISLNC
;
A
#
# COMPACT_ATOMS: atom_id res chain seq x y z
N MET A 1 6.37 8.20 1.42
CA MET A 1 6.36 8.60 2.86
C MET A 1 6.57 7.34 3.67
N VAL A 2 7.33 7.41 4.76
CA VAL A 2 7.78 6.22 5.51
C VAL A 2 7.47 6.41 6.99
N VAL A 3 6.92 5.37 7.61
CA VAL A 3 6.69 5.29 9.06
C VAL A 3 7.34 4.02 9.58
N LYS A 4 8.03 4.13 10.71
CA LYS A 4 8.67 2.98 11.35
C LYS A 4 7.61 2.14 12.07
N ILE A 5 7.58 0.84 11.77
CA ILE A 5 6.79 -0.13 12.54
C ILE A 5 7.39 -0.21 13.95
N ARG A 6 6.51 -0.08 14.96
CA ARG A 6 6.84 -0.25 16.38
C ARG A 6 6.08 -1.48 16.86
N GLU A 7 6.82 -2.42 17.43
CA GLU A 7 6.28 -3.74 17.79
C GLU A 7 5.68 -4.43 16.55
N THR A 8 4.36 -4.40 16.40
CA THR A 8 3.62 -4.99 15.28
C THR A 8 2.76 -3.98 14.52
N GLN A 9 2.87 -2.68 14.84
CA GLN A 9 1.99 -1.65 14.30
C GLN A 9 2.75 -0.43 13.79
N ALA A 10 2.22 0.19 12.74
CA ALA A 10 2.55 1.55 12.33
C ALA A 10 1.25 2.34 12.20
N ARG A 11 1.25 3.59 12.66
CA ARG A 11 0.11 4.50 12.52
C ARG A 11 0.53 5.73 11.73
N PHE A 12 -0.30 6.10 10.77
CA PHE A 12 -0.14 7.32 10.02
C PHE A 12 -1.48 8.07 9.94
N ASN A 13 -1.42 9.40 10.06
CA ASN A 13 -2.60 10.27 10.00
C ASN A 13 -2.54 11.14 8.74
N PHE A 14 -3.53 10.99 7.87
CA PHE A 14 -3.74 11.92 6.76
C PHE A 14 -4.69 13.02 7.21
N LEU A 15 -4.23 14.27 7.18
CA LEU A 15 -5.03 15.43 7.54
C LEU A 15 -5.63 16.05 6.28
N ASP A 16 -6.81 16.66 6.43
CA ASP A 16 -7.46 17.47 5.40
C ASP A 16 -7.72 16.76 4.05
N ILE A 17 -8.01 15.45 4.11
CA ILE A 17 -8.37 14.67 2.92
C ILE A 17 -9.80 14.98 2.49
N LEU A 18 -9.96 15.42 1.24
CA LEU A 18 -11.26 15.69 0.65
C LEU A 18 -11.99 14.38 0.28
N PRO A 19 -13.33 14.37 0.22
CA PRO A 19 -14.06 13.25 -0.35
C PRO A 19 -13.61 12.99 -1.79
N GLY A 20 -13.46 11.73 -2.17
CA GLY A 20 -12.96 11.39 -3.49
C GLY A 20 -12.71 9.90 -3.67
N LYS A 21 -12.14 9.56 -4.83
CA LYS A 21 -11.72 8.20 -5.15
C LYS A 21 -10.21 8.10 -4.92
N TYR A 22 -9.81 7.15 -4.08
CA TYR A 22 -8.43 6.94 -3.66
C TYR A 22 -8.03 5.49 -3.83
N ALA A 23 -6.74 5.23 -3.91
CA ALA A 23 -6.16 3.89 -3.81
C ALA A 23 -4.95 3.95 -2.89
N LEU A 24 -4.71 2.89 -2.15
CA LEU A 24 -3.53 2.72 -1.30
C LEU A 24 -2.61 1.68 -1.92
N ALA A 25 -1.31 1.97 -1.89
CA ALA A 25 -0.25 1.00 -2.09
C ALA A 25 0.62 1.01 -0.83
N VAL A 26 0.87 -0.17 -0.28
CA VAL A 26 1.66 -0.36 0.94
C VAL A 26 2.90 -1.15 0.57
N ILE A 27 4.05 -0.66 1.02
CA ILE A 27 5.35 -1.31 0.83
C ILE A 27 5.99 -1.43 2.21
N HIS A 28 6.46 -2.63 2.53
CA HIS A 28 7.25 -2.93 3.70
C HIS A 28 8.73 -2.94 3.29
N ASP A 29 9.40 -1.81 3.49
CA ASP A 29 10.85 -1.69 3.29
C ASP A 29 11.58 -2.34 4.48
N GLU A 30 12.00 -3.60 4.28
CA GLU A 30 12.52 -4.47 5.34
C GLU A 30 13.98 -4.20 5.64
N ASN A 31 14.73 -3.72 4.63
CA ASN A 31 16.15 -3.45 4.76
C ASN A 31 16.48 -1.95 4.92
N VAL A 32 15.47 -1.08 4.94
CA VAL A 32 15.54 0.35 5.27
C VAL A 32 16.38 1.12 4.25
N ASN A 33 16.26 0.80 2.97
CA ASN A 33 17.00 1.47 1.90
C ASN A 33 16.17 2.51 1.14
N GLY A 34 14.88 2.64 1.45
CA GLY A 34 13.97 3.65 0.89
C GLY A 34 13.49 3.35 -0.53
N LYS A 35 13.70 2.14 -1.06
CA LYS A 35 13.19 1.69 -2.36
C LYS A 35 12.51 0.32 -2.22
N LEU A 36 11.59 0.03 -3.13
CA LEU A 36 11.08 -1.34 -3.28
C LEU A 36 12.14 -2.16 -4.00
N ASP A 37 12.77 -3.12 -3.31
CA ASP A 37 13.72 -3.99 -3.97
C ASP A 37 13.05 -4.99 -4.89
N THR A 38 13.65 -5.18 -6.07
CA THR A 38 13.18 -6.12 -7.07
C THR A 38 14.28 -7.05 -7.54
N ASN A 39 13.91 -8.20 -8.11
CA ASN A 39 14.86 -9.06 -8.83
C ASN A 39 15.07 -8.58 -10.28
N TRP A 40 15.90 -9.30 -11.05
CA TRP A 40 16.19 -8.96 -12.44
C TRP A 40 14.97 -9.01 -13.38
N LEU A 41 13.87 -9.65 -12.97
CA LEU A 41 12.57 -9.67 -13.64
C LEU A 41 11.61 -8.57 -13.16
N GLY A 42 12.04 -7.71 -12.22
CA GLY A 42 11.21 -6.66 -11.65
C GLY A 42 10.22 -7.13 -10.58
N ILE A 43 10.32 -8.38 -10.12
CA ILE A 43 9.44 -8.92 -9.08
C ILE A 43 9.90 -8.38 -7.72
N PRO A 44 9.01 -7.81 -6.91
CA PRO A 44 9.32 -7.36 -5.56
C PRO A 44 9.93 -8.46 -4.68
N LYS A 45 10.91 -8.09 -3.87
CA LYS A 45 11.56 -8.98 -2.89
C LYS A 45 11.12 -8.73 -1.45
N GLU A 46 10.29 -7.72 -1.25
CA GLU A 46 9.82 -7.27 0.04
C GLU A 46 8.29 -7.17 0.01
N GLY A 47 7.65 -7.17 1.18
CA GLY A 47 6.20 -7.18 1.28
C GLY A 47 5.55 -5.97 0.60
N TYR A 48 4.60 -6.21 -0.30
CA TYR A 48 3.81 -5.16 -0.94
C TYR A 48 2.33 -5.54 -1.06
N GLY A 49 1.46 -4.54 -1.09
CA GLY A 49 0.02 -4.74 -1.23
C GLY A 49 -0.72 -3.50 -1.70
N PHE A 50 -1.96 -3.70 -2.16
CA PHE A 50 -2.83 -2.64 -2.66
C PHE A 50 -4.21 -2.71 -1.99
N SER A 51 -4.91 -1.57 -1.89
CA SER A 51 -6.31 -1.56 -1.44
C SER A 51 -7.21 -2.41 -2.34
N ASN A 52 -8.32 -2.91 -1.77
CA ASN A 52 -9.18 -3.96 -2.34
C ASN A 52 -8.49 -5.33 -2.50
N ASP A 53 -7.32 -5.55 -1.88
CA ASP A 53 -6.52 -6.79 -1.99
C ASP A 53 -6.28 -7.24 -3.44
N VAL A 54 -6.28 -6.29 -4.38
CA VAL A 54 -6.07 -6.60 -5.80
C VAL A 54 -4.61 -6.96 -6.03
N LYS A 55 -4.40 -8.05 -6.79
CA LYS A 55 -3.06 -8.51 -7.17
C LYS A 55 -2.73 -8.04 -8.57
N GLY A 56 -1.52 -7.50 -8.72
CA GLY A 56 -0.92 -7.26 -10.03
C GLY A 56 -0.39 -8.57 -10.63
N VAL A 57 -0.75 -8.87 -11.89
CA VAL A 57 -0.25 -10.08 -12.59
C VAL A 57 1.04 -9.78 -13.35
N LEU A 58 1.13 -8.59 -13.97
CA LEU A 58 2.29 -8.09 -14.70
C LEU A 58 2.50 -6.61 -14.35
N GLY A 59 2.97 -6.34 -13.13
CA GLY A 59 3.15 -5.00 -12.59
C GLY A 59 1.99 -4.54 -11.71
N ALA A 60 1.95 -3.24 -11.40
CA ALA A 60 0.93 -2.67 -10.52
C ALA A 60 -0.50 -2.80 -11.11
N PRO A 61 -1.54 -3.01 -10.29
CA PRO A 61 -2.92 -3.06 -10.74
C PRO A 61 -3.38 -1.71 -11.29
N ALA A 62 -4.44 -1.73 -12.10
CA ALA A 62 -5.10 -0.50 -12.53
C ALA A 62 -5.65 0.26 -11.32
N PHE A 63 -5.56 1.60 -11.36
CA PHE A 63 -6.10 2.46 -10.29
C PHE A 63 -7.56 2.14 -9.97
N SER A 64 -8.39 1.95 -10.99
CA SER A 64 -9.81 1.61 -10.83
C SER A 64 -10.03 0.34 -10.00
N ALA A 65 -9.16 -0.66 -10.15
CA ALA A 65 -9.26 -1.93 -9.43
C ALA A 65 -8.81 -1.81 -7.96
N ALA A 66 -7.81 -0.98 -7.69
CA ALA A 66 -7.36 -0.70 -6.32
C ALA A 66 -8.20 0.38 -5.62
N SER A 67 -9.00 1.14 -6.36
CA SER A 67 -9.64 2.34 -5.80
C SER A 67 -10.87 2.06 -4.92
N PHE A 68 -11.07 2.91 -3.92
CA PHE A 68 -12.26 2.98 -3.08
C PHE A 68 -12.73 4.44 -2.95
N LEU A 69 -13.99 4.64 -2.57
CA LEU A 69 -14.53 5.97 -2.28
C LEU A 69 -14.28 6.32 -0.81
N TYR A 70 -13.77 7.52 -0.59
CA TYR A 70 -13.64 8.13 0.72
C TYR A 70 -14.61 9.29 0.82
N ASP A 71 -15.44 9.31 1.86
CA ASP A 71 -16.49 10.31 2.07
C ASP A 71 -16.42 11.00 3.43
N ARG A 72 -15.19 11.10 4.00
CA ARG A 72 -14.88 11.64 5.35
C ARG A 72 -15.40 10.81 6.52
N ARG A 73 -15.75 9.55 6.27
CA ARG A 73 -16.02 8.58 7.34
C ARG A 73 -14.83 7.66 7.55
N ASP A 74 -14.80 7.03 8.71
CA ASP A 74 -13.85 5.97 8.99
C ASP A 74 -14.07 4.80 8.03
N ILE A 75 -12.97 4.25 7.53
CA ILE A 75 -12.95 3.10 6.65
C ILE A 75 -11.96 2.10 7.20
N ASP A 76 -12.44 0.90 7.49
CA ASP A 76 -11.58 -0.23 7.81
C ASP A 76 -11.24 -0.96 6.51
N LEU A 77 -9.95 -0.99 6.17
CA LEU A 77 -9.41 -1.71 5.02
C LEU A 77 -8.34 -2.68 5.48
N THR A 78 -8.47 -3.94 5.07
CA THR A 78 -7.41 -4.93 5.19
C THR A 78 -6.62 -4.97 3.88
N ILE A 79 -5.29 -4.94 3.97
CA ILE A 79 -4.39 -5.08 2.84
C ILE A 79 -3.37 -6.15 3.18
N SER A 80 -3.38 -7.24 2.42
CA SER A 80 -2.43 -8.34 2.56
C SER A 80 -1.14 -7.99 1.83
N LEU A 81 -0.01 -8.04 2.54
CA LEU A 81 1.31 -7.86 1.95
C LEU A 81 1.81 -9.20 1.42
N ASN A 82 2.14 -9.25 0.13
CA ASN A 82 2.69 -10.43 -0.54
C ASN A 82 4.17 -10.17 -0.88
N CYS A 83 5.00 -11.22 -0.88
CA CYS A 83 6.35 -11.22 -1.44
C CYS A 83 6.55 -12.50 -2.27
#